data_AF-A0A6B0ZIQ8-F1
#
_entry.id   AF-A0A6B0ZIQ8-F1
#
_cell.length_a   1.000
_cell.length_b   1.000
_cell.length_c   1.000
_cell.angle_alpha   90.00
_cell.angle_beta   90.00
_cell.angle_gamma   90.00
#
_symmetry.space_group_name_H-M   'P 1'
#
loop_
_entity.id
_entity.type
_entity.pdbx_description
1 polymer ?
#
loop_
_entity_poly.entity_id
_entity_poly.type
_entity_poly.pdbx_seq_one_letter_code
_entity_poly.pdbx_strand_id
1 'polypeptide(L)'
;MTYPFHPGSTASASPSKPRRPDLGHCPSSIGVVVSPHVVELEVREPYRIRVRFDDGVAGVVDLSDSAALGGIFARWSDEDFWRSAHIVAESGAVAWGDGSEIDVCPLSLYLDVTGQAFEDLRAETATTGAA
;
A
#
# COMPACT_ATOMS: atom_id res chain seq x y z
N MET A 1 6.66 -28.94 41.91
CA MET A 1 6.27 -27.73 41.14
C MET A 1 6.62 -28.00 39.69
N THR A 2 5.61 -28.37 38.91
CA THR A 2 5.75 -28.77 37.50
C THR A 2 5.38 -27.56 36.65
N TYR A 3 6.31 -27.04 35.87
CA TYR A 3 6.00 -26.06 34.83
C TYR A 3 5.82 -26.80 33.50
N PRO A 4 4.70 -26.59 32.78
CA PRO A 4 4.46 -27.27 31.53
C PRO A 4 5.30 -26.68 30.40
N PHE A 5 5.74 -27.60 29.55
CA PHE A 5 6.38 -27.38 28.27
C PHE A 5 5.37 -26.78 27.28
N HIS A 6 5.67 -25.62 26.68
CA HIS A 6 4.90 -25.07 25.56
C HIS A 6 5.66 -25.32 24.26
N PRO A 7 5.10 -26.08 23.30
CA PRO A 7 5.76 -26.39 22.05
C PRO A 7 5.53 -25.27 21.02
N GLY A 8 6.59 -24.99 20.24
CA GLY A 8 6.50 -24.67 18.82
C GLY A 8 5.75 -23.40 18.44
N SER A 9 6.44 -22.26 18.50
CA SER A 9 6.09 -21.09 17.69
C SER A 9 6.44 -21.40 16.22
N THR A 10 5.51 -21.96 15.46
CA THR A 10 5.60 -21.98 14.01
C THR A 10 5.43 -20.55 13.52
N ALA A 11 6.57 -19.87 13.27
CA ALA A 11 6.59 -18.64 12.52
C ALA A 11 5.97 -18.92 11.14
N SER A 12 4.74 -18.46 10.95
CA SER A 12 4.14 -18.37 9.62
C SER A 12 4.97 -17.33 8.87
N ALA A 13 5.85 -17.82 8.00
CA ALA A 13 6.64 -16.98 7.11
C ALA A 13 5.66 -16.24 6.20
N SER A 14 5.41 -14.98 6.53
CA SER A 14 4.76 -14.04 5.64
C SER A 14 5.59 -14.01 4.35
N PRO A 15 4.99 -14.15 3.17
CA PRO A 15 5.74 -14.14 1.92
C PRO A 15 6.51 -12.82 1.82
N SER A 16 7.82 -12.93 1.61
CA SER A 16 8.72 -11.79 1.43
C SER A 16 8.17 -10.92 0.30
N LYS A 17 7.90 -9.64 0.63
CA LYS A 17 7.41 -8.63 -0.31
C LYS A 17 8.30 -8.62 -1.56
N PRO A 18 7.75 -8.61 -2.79
CA PRO A 18 8.58 -8.39 -3.97
C PRO A 18 9.32 -7.06 -3.80
N ARG A 19 10.64 -7.11 -3.98
CA ARG A 19 11.50 -5.93 -3.90
C ARG A 19 10.99 -4.93 -4.94
N ARG A 20 10.60 -3.72 -4.52
CA ARG A 20 10.17 -2.65 -5.43
C ARG A 20 11.22 -2.51 -6.56
N PRO A 21 10.83 -2.60 -7.84
CA PRO A 21 11.77 -2.40 -8.92
C PRO A 21 12.37 -0.99 -8.86
N ASP A 22 13.62 -0.89 -9.31
CA ASP A 22 14.34 0.37 -9.51
C ASP A 22 13.52 1.27 -10.44
N LEU A 23 13.11 2.45 -9.96
CA LEU A 23 12.43 3.51 -10.73
C LEU A 23 13.43 4.15 -11.71
N GLY A 24 13.93 3.36 -12.65
CA GLY A 24 14.86 3.76 -13.69
C GLY A 24 14.12 4.13 -14.98
N HIS A 25 14.33 5.38 -15.42
CA HIS A 25 13.89 5.97 -16.68
C HIS A 25 12.38 6.18 -16.87
N CYS A 26 11.99 7.45 -17.00
CA CYS A 26 10.68 7.86 -17.51
C CYS A 26 10.71 7.88 -19.05
N PRO A 27 10.11 6.91 -19.78
CA PRO A 27 9.95 7.04 -21.22
C PRO A 27 8.87 8.09 -21.55
N SER A 28 9.28 9.13 -22.28
CA SER A 28 8.50 10.31 -22.65
C SER A 28 7.33 10.06 -23.63
N SER A 29 6.36 9.23 -23.27
CA SER A 29 5.08 9.16 -23.97
C SER A 29 3.96 9.02 -22.95
N ILE A 30 3.44 10.17 -22.52
CA ILE A 30 2.35 10.31 -21.54
C ILE A 30 1.07 9.74 -22.15
N GLY A 31 0.82 8.45 -21.90
CA GLY A 31 -0.53 7.93 -21.78
C GLY A 31 -1.06 8.32 -20.39
N VAL A 32 -2.31 8.77 -20.31
CA VAL A 32 -2.93 9.10 -19.02
C VAL A 32 -3.23 7.79 -18.31
N VAL A 33 -2.42 7.45 -17.29
CA VAL A 33 -2.75 6.37 -16.34
C VAL A 33 -3.81 6.93 -15.40
N VAL A 34 -5.00 6.34 -15.40
CA VAL A 34 -6.05 6.68 -14.42
C VAL A 34 -5.61 6.09 -13.09
N SER A 35 -5.40 6.94 -12.07
CA SER A 35 -5.10 6.45 -10.72
C SER A 35 -6.38 5.90 -10.09
N PRO A 36 -6.35 4.68 -9.52
CA PRO A 36 -7.48 4.17 -8.76
C PRO A 36 -7.66 4.99 -7.47
N HIS A 37 -8.86 4.97 -6.91
CA HIS A 37 -9.19 5.60 -5.64
C HIS A 37 -9.39 4.54 -4.56
N VAL A 38 -8.83 4.74 -3.37
CA VAL A 38 -9.18 3.93 -2.20
C VAL A 38 -10.57 4.34 -1.73
N VAL A 39 -11.45 3.36 -1.55
CA VAL A 39 -12.85 3.56 -1.12
C VAL A 39 -13.16 2.89 0.22
N GLU A 40 -12.35 1.93 0.65
CA GLU A 40 -12.40 1.40 2.02
C GLU A 40 -10.99 1.26 2.59
N LEU A 41 -10.87 1.56 3.89
CA LEU A 41 -9.64 1.51 4.65
C LEU A 41 -9.91 0.84 6.00
N GLU A 42 -9.10 -0.15 6.33
CA GLU A 42 -9.04 -0.77 7.65
C GLU A 42 -7.60 -0.70 8.15
N VAL A 43 -7.39 0.06 9.23
CA VAL A 43 -6.07 0.22 9.86
C VAL A 43 -5.73 -1.02 10.67
N ARG A 44 -4.53 -1.55 10.48
CA ARG A 44 -4.00 -2.72 11.18
C ARG A 44 -2.63 -2.42 11.77
N GLU A 45 -2.27 -3.16 12.79
CA GLU A 45 -1.05 -2.89 13.56
C GLU A 45 -0.12 -4.11 13.59
N PRO A 46 1.21 -3.86 13.61
CA PRO A 46 1.87 -2.58 13.29
C PRO A 46 1.96 -2.33 11.78
N TYR A 47 1.92 -1.06 11.36
CA TYR A 47 2.24 -0.57 10.00
C TYR A 47 1.55 -1.26 8.82
N ARG A 48 0.34 -1.78 9.01
CA ARG A 48 -0.42 -2.46 7.96
C ARG A 48 -1.75 -1.78 7.73
N ILE A 49 -2.17 -1.74 6.47
CA ILE A 49 -3.51 -1.28 6.12
C ILE A 49 -4.14 -2.30 5.19
N ARG A 50 -5.43 -2.56 5.35
CA ARG A 50 -6.22 -3.20 4.31
C ARG A 50 -6.98 -2.13 3.57
N VAL A 51 -6.86 -2.15 2.24
CA VAL A 51 -7.52 -1.19 1.36
C VAL A 51 -8.40 -1.92 0.35
N ARG A 52 -9.47 -1.26 -0.08
CA ARG A 52 -10.25 -1.62 -1.27
C ARG A 52 -10.32 -0.42 -2.20
N PHE A 53 -10.10 -0.66 -3.49
CA PHE A 53 -10.16 0.34 -4.55
C PHE A 53 -11.55 0.37 -5.20
N ASP A 54 -11.83 1.43 -5.97
CA ASP A 54 -13.12 1.65 -6.63
C ASP A 54 -13.45 0.58 -7.69
N ASP A 55 -12.44 -0.03 -8.30
CA ASP A 55 -12.55 -1.15 -9.25
C ASP A 55 -12.83 -2.51 -8.58
N GLY A 56 -12.85 -2.54 -7.24
CA GLY A 56 -13.09 -3.74 -6.43
C GLY A 56 -11.83 -4.51 -6.02
N VAL A 57 -10.64 -4.14 -6.51
CA VAL A 57 -9.38 -4.72 -6.05
C VAL A 57 -9.21 -4.41 -4.56
N ALA A 58 -8.74 -5.40 -3.79
CA ALA A 58 -8.52 -5.24 -2.36
C ALA A 58 -7.31 -6.05 -1.89
N GLY A 59 -6.62 -5.54 -0.88
CA GLY A 59 -5.45 -6.23 -0.34
C GLY A 59 -4.92 -5.60 0.94
N VAL A 60 -3.97 -6.28 1.56
CA VAL A 60 -3.22 -5.77 2.72
C VAL A 60 -1.89 -5.24 2.23
N VAL A 61 -1.57 -4.00 2.59
CA VAL A 61 -0.29 -3.37 2.32
C VAL A 61 0.51 -3.30 3.62
N ASP A 62 1.76 -3.77 3.57
CA ASP A 62 2.73 -3.63 4.64
C ASP A 62 3.62 -2.40 4.36
N LEU A 63 3.58 -1.43 5.27
CA LEU A 63 4.30 -0.16 5.21
C LEU A 63 5.50 -0.13 6.18
N SER A 64 5.91 -1.27 6.73
CA SER A 64 7.01 -1.35 7.69
C SER A 64 8.34 -0.85 7.11
N ASP A 65 8.58 -1.10 5.82
CA ASP A 65 9.78 -0.60 5.13
C ASP A 65 9.82 0.93 5.10
N SER A 66 8.67 1.56 4.82
CA SER A 66 8.54 3.02 4.81
C SER A 66 8.67 3.60 6.22
N ALA A 67 8.07 2.94 7.23
CA ALA A 67 8.23 3.31 8.63
C ALA A 67 9.70 3.25 9.07
N ALA A 68 10.47 2.25 8.60
CA ALA A 68 11.87 2.06 8.93
C ALA A 68 12.81 3.13 8.32
N LEU A 69 12.40 3.84 7.26
CA LEU A 69 13.16 4.96 6.70
C LEU A 69 13.23 6.15 7.67
N GLY A 70 12.30 6.23 8.64
CA GLY A 70 12.22 7.34 9.57
C GLY A 70 11.86 8.66 8.88
N GLY A 71 12.40 9.78 9.37
CA GLY A 71 12.09 11.11 8.85
C GLY A 71 10.61 11.45 9.03
N ILE A 72 9.92 11.82 7.95
CA ILE A 72 8.48 12.12 8.00
C ILE A 72 7.66 10.94 8.52
N PHE A 73 8.06 9.70 8.20
CA PHE A 73 7.37 8.48 8.65
C PHE A 73 7.62 8.13 10.12
N ALA A 74 8.52 8.83 10.82
CA ALA A 74 8.79 8.57 12.24
C ALA A 74 7.53 8.71 13.12
N ARG A 75 6.60 9.61 12.73
CA ARG A 75 5.30 9.83 13.39
C ARG A 75 4.44 8.56 13.44
N TRP A 76 4.60 7.62 12.50
CA TRP A 76 3.84 6.37 12.51
C TRP A 76 4.16 5.48 13.72
N SER A 77 5.27 5.72 14.42
CA SER A 77 5.59 4.99 15.66
C SER A 77 4.65 5.34 16.82
N ASP A 78 3.93 6.46 16.72
CA ASP A 78 2.84 6.82 17.64
C ASP A 78 1.56 6.10 17.21
N GLU A 79 0.99 5.29 18.11
CA GLU A 79 -0.17 4.46 17.79
C GLU A 79 -1.42 5.29 17.51
N ASP A 80 -1.65 6.39 18.24
CA ASP A 80 -2.80 7.25 18.03
C ASP A 80 -2.71 7.97 16.68
N PHE A 81 -1.50 8.43 16.34
CA PHE A 81 -1.21 8.96 15.02
C PHE A 81 -1.44 7.91 13.93
N TRP A 82 -0.95 6.67 14.11
CA TRP A 82 -1.17 5.58 13.14
C TRP A 82 -2.67 5.26 12.96
N ARG A 83 -3.43 5.22 14.06
CA ARG A 83 -4.89 4.99 14.05
C ARG A 83 -5.68 6.13 13.40
N SER A 84 -5.10 7.32 13.26
CA SER A 84 -5.73 8.46 12.58
C SER A 84 -5.82 8.31 11.05
N ALA A 85 -5.38 7.18 10.50
CA ALA A 85 -5.41 6.96 9.07
C ALA A 85 -6.85 7.09 8.52
N HIS A 86 -7.00 7.85 7.44
CA HIS A 86 -8.27 8.12 6.79
C HIS A 86 -8.10 8.23 5.28
N ILE A 87 -9.21 8.15 4.54
CA ILE A 87 -9.23 8.36 3.10
C ILE A 87 -9.49 9.84 2.82
N VAL A 88 -8.65 10.46 2.00
CA VAL A 88 -8.86 11.82 1.49
C VAL A 88 -9.88 11.75 0.35
N ALA A 89 -11.08 12.30 0.56
CA ALA A 89 -12.21 12.12 -0.36
C ALA A 89 -11.95 12.58 -1.80
N GLU A 90 -11.17 13.65 -2.00
CA GLU A 90 -10.91 14.21 -3.34
C GLU A 90 -9.91 13.37 -4.15
N SER A 91 -8.90 12.80 -3.49
CA SER A 91 -7.80 12.08 -4.16
C SER A 91 -7.89 10.57 -4.01
N GLY A 92 -8.71 10.06 -3.09
CA GLY A 92 -8.71 8.65 -2.68
C GLY A 92 -7.42 8.21 -1.97
N ALA A 93 -6.54 9.14 -1.57
CA ALA A 93 -5.29 8.84 -0.87
C ALA A 93 -5.55 8.37 0.55
N VAL A 94 -4.65 7.54 1.09
CA VAL A 94 -4.64 7.22 2.51
C VAL A 94 -3.71 8.20 3.21
N ALA A 95 -4.23 8.95 4.17
CA ALA A 95 -3.48 9.96 4.90
C ALA A 95 -3.60 9.79 6.42
N TRP A 96 -2.64 10.34 7.14
CA TRP A 96 -2.56 10.35 8.60
C TRP A 96 -2.49 11.79 9.14
N GLY A 97 -3.03 11.99 10.34
CA GLY A 97 -3.13 13.29 11.01
C GLY A 97 -4.30 14.13 10.49
N ASP A 98 -4.81 15.05 11.32
CA ASP A 98 -6.01 15.85 11.03
C ASP A 98 -5.89 16.71 9.76
N GLY A 99 -4.66 17.07 9.37
CA GLY A 99 -4.35 17.87 8.19
C GLY A 99 -3.75 17.09 7.03
N SER A 100 -3.85 15.75 7.04
CA SER A 100 -3.19 14.88 6.05
C SER A 100 -1.67 15.14 5.97
N GLU A 101 -1.01 15.23 7.14
CA GLU A 101 0.42 15.55 7.26
C GLU A 101 1.32 14.53 6.53
N ILE A 102 0.84 13.28 6.45
CA ILE A 102 1.48 12.21 5.71
C ILE A 102 0.42 11.56 4.84
N ASP A 103 0.61 11.53 3.54
CA ASP A 103 -0.25 10.80 2.60
C ASP A 103 0.55 9.74 1.83
N VAL A 104 -0.13 8.66 1.48
CA VAL A 104 0.37 7.62 0.60
C VAL A 104 -0.52 7.56 -0.63
N CYS A 105 0.11 7.69 -1.79
CA CYS A 105 -0.55 7.72 -3.09
C CYS A 105 -1.34 6.41 -3.34
N PRO A 106 -2.61 6.51 -3.81
CA PRO A 106 -3.43 5.34 -4.13
C PRO A 106 -2.77 4.39 -5.12
N LEU A 107 -2.11 4.94 -6.15
CA LEU A 107 -1.46 4.14 -7.19
C LEU A 107 -0.32 3.29 -6.62
N SER A 108 0.46 3.82 -5.68
CA SER A 108 1.52 3.05 -5.02
C SER A 108 0.95 1.92 -4.17
N LEU A 109 -0.18 2.14 -3.49
CA LEU A 109 -0.88 1.08 -2.76
C LEU A 109 -1.44 0.02 -3.71
N TYR A 110 -1.99 0.44 -4.86
CA TYR A 110 -2.55 -0.45 -5.86
C TYR A 110 -1.47 -1.38 -6.43
N LEU A 111 -0.33 -0.82 -6.85
CA LEU A 111 0.81 -1.60 -7.33
C LEU A 111 1.33 -2.58 -6.27
N ASP A 112 1.36 -2.19 -5.00
CA ASP A 112 1.73 -3.09 -3.90
C ASP A 112 0.74 -4.26 -3.74
N VAL A 113 -0.56 -4.00 -3.91
CA VAL A 113 -1.61 -5.02 -3.81
C VAL A 113 -1.63 -5.96 -5.01
N THR A 114 -1.49 -5.43 -6.22
CA THR A 114 -1.57 -6.25 -7.45
C THR A 114 -0.24 -6.88 -7.84
N GLY A 115 0.87 -6.38 -7.31
CA GLY A 115 2.22 -6.80 -7.70
C GLY A 115 2.61 -6.37 -9.11
N GLN A 116 1.83 -5.48 -9.74
CA GLN A 116 2.13 -4.92 -11.06
C GLN A 116 3.29 -3.93 -10.96
N ALA A 117 3.96 -3.69 -12.09
CA ALA A 117 4.88 -2.58 -12.26
C ALA A 117 4.15 -1.36 -12.85
N PHE A 118 4.73 -0.17 -12.71
CA PHE A 118 4.14 1.05 -13.28
C PHE A 118 4.00 0.96 -14.81
N GLU A 119 4.92 0.24 -15.45
CA GLU A 119 4.97 0.00 -16.89
C GLU A 119 3.80 -0.85 -17.39
N ASP A 120 3.24 -1.72 -16.54
CA ASP A 120 2.14 -2.63 -16.89
C ASP A 120 0.82 -1.87 -17.04
N LEU A 121 0.61 -0.81 -16.27
CA LEU A 121 -0.59 0.04 -16.33
C LEU A 121 -0.79 0.71 -17.70
N ARG A 122 0.29 0.92 -18.45
CA ARG A 122 0.26 1.49 -19.81
C ARG A 122 -0.16 0.47 -20.88
N ALA A 123 -0.03 -0.83 -20.61
CA ALA A 123 -0.21 -1.86 -21.63
C ALA A 123 -1.68 -2.26 -21.85
N GLU A 124 -2.55 -2.06 -20.86
CA GLU A 124 -3.89 -2.66 -20.87
C GLU A 124 -4.92 -1.93 -21.76
N THR A 125 -4.63 -0.72 -22.24
CA THR A 125 -5.55 0.02 -23.12
C THR A 125 -5.35 -0.23 -24.62
N ALA A 126 -4.54 -1.21 -25.03
CA ALA A 126 -4.17 -1.42 -26.44
C ALA A 126 -4.85 -2.61 -27.15
N THR A 127 -5.86 -3.27 -26.58
CA THR A 127 -6.60 -4.32 -27.32
C THR A 127 -8.10 -4.27 -27.07
N THR A 128 -8.77 -3.37 -27.77
CA THR A 128 -10.14 -3.59 -28.22
C THR A 128 -10.31 -2.97 -29.60
N GLY A 129 -10.49 -3.83 -30.60
CA GLY A 129 -11.11 -3.48 -31.88
C GLY A 129 -10.20 -3.51 -33.11
N ALA A 130 -10.11 -4.68 -33.76
CA ALA A 130 -10.19 -4.78 -35.21
C ALA A 130 -10.58 -6.22 -35.58
N ALA A 131 -11.87 -6.41 -35.86
CA ALA A 131 -12.39 -7.52 -36.65
C ALA A 131 -12.52 -7.05 -38.10
#